data_AF-A3IR62-F1
#
_entry.id   AF-A3IR62-F1
#
_cell.length_a   1.000
_cell.length_b   1.000
_cell.length_c   1.000
_cell.angle_alpha   90.00
_cell.angle_beta   90.00
_cell.angle_gamma   90.00
#
_symmetry.space_group_name_H-M   'P 1'
#
loop_
_entity.id
_entity.type
_entity.pdbx_description
1 polymer ?
#
loop_
_entity_poly.entity_id
_entity_poly.type
_entity_poly.pdbx_seq_one_letter_code
_entity_poly.pdbx_strand_id
1 'polypeptide(L)' 'MDTATNKIKKIIERALADGRLSSQEDEDIKAAIRSDQKVTEEAMKLYRELQQQIFEGEIIIDD' A
#
# COMPACT_ATOMS: atom_id res chain seq x y z
N MET A 1 5.13 2.12 -18.86
CA MET A 1 5.09 1.57 -17.48
C MET A 1 4.85 2.74 -16.57
N ASP A 2 3.63 2.84 -16.05
CA ASP A 2 3.18 3.97 -15.25
C ASP A 2 3.98 4.04 -13.95
N THR A 3 4.72 5.14 -13.77
CA THR A 3 5.66 5.36 -12.67
C THR A 3 4.98 5.39 -11.30
N ALA A 4 3.69 5.73 -11.25
CA ALA A 4 2.89 5.77 -10.02
C ALA A 4 2.67 4.37 -9.42
N THR A 5 2.30 3.39 -10.25
CA THR A 5 2.03 2.01 -9.80
C THR A 5 3.27 1.35 -9.19
N ASN A 6 4.46 1.65 -9.74
CA ASN A 6 5.72 1.09 -9.26
C ASN A 6 6.16 1.71 -7.91
N LYS A 7 5.79 2.96 -7.63
CA LYS A 7 6.03 3.60 -6.32
C LYS A 7 5.18 2.94 -5.24
N ILE A 8 3.88 2.76 -5.49
CA ILE A 8 2.95 2.11 -4.54
C ILE A 8 3.41 0.71 -4.20
N LYS A 9 3.75 -0.09 -5.21
CA LYS A 9 4.18 -1.48 -5.02
C LYS A 9 5.36 -1.57 -4.06
N LYS A 10 6.36 -0.70 -4.22
CA LYS A 10 7.52 -0.65 -3.32
C LYS A 10 7.15 -0.26 -1.88
N ILE A 11 6.22 0.67 -1.69
CA ILE A 11 5.75 1.07 -0.36
C ILE A 11 5.06 -0.12 0.31
N ILE A 12 4.17 -0.81 -0.40
CA ILE A 12 3.46 -1.98 0.13
C ILE A 12 4.46 -3.11 0.44
N GLU A 13 5.35 -3.45 -0.48
CA GLU A 13 6.38 -4.49 -0.27
C GLU A 13 7.26 -4.18 0.94
N ARG A 14 7.65 -2.91 1.10
CA ARG A 14 8.38 -2.46 2.28
C ARG A 14 7.55 -2.62 3.55
N ALA A 15 6.29 -2.19 3.56
CA ALA A 15 5.44 -2.27 4.75
C ALA A 15 5.17 -3.71 5.19
N LEU A 16 4.98 -4.61 4.23
CA LEU A 16 4.86 -6.06 4.46
C LEU A 16 6.16 -6.66 5.05
N ALA A 17 7.32 -6.15 4.66
CA ALA A 17 8.62 -6.62 5.17
C ALA A 17 8.98 -6.02 6.54
N ASP A 18 8.70 -4.73 6.73
CA ASP A 18 9.08 -3.96 7.92
C ASP A 18 8.02 -4.06 9.03
N GLY A 19 6.82 -4.57 8.75
CA GLY A 19 5.70 -4.62 9.69
C GLY A 19 5.18 -3.23 10.09
N ARG A 20 5.50 -2.20 9.29
CA ARG A 20 5.24 -0.80 9.62
C ARG A 20 4.87 -0.02 8.36
N LEU A 21 3.90 0.86 8.51
CA LEU A 21 3.45 1.76 7.47
C LEU A 21 3.31 3.15 8.08
N SER A 22 3.83 4.19 7.45
CA SER A 22 3.56 5.54 7.93
C SER A 22 2.16 6.02 7.52
N SER A 23 1.57 6.93 8.30
CA SER A 23 0.31 7.60 7.93
C SER A 23 0.39 8.24 6.53
N GLN A 24 1.53 8.87 6.20
CA GLN A 24 1.76 9.46 4.88
C GLN A 24 1.83 8.42 3.76
N GLU A 25 2.44 7.26 4.02
CA GLU A 25 2.49 6.15 3.06
C GLU A 25 1.10 5.56 2.81
N ASP A 26 0.28 5.38 3.85
CA ASP A 26 -1.12 4.93 3.72
C ASP A 26 -1.96 5.93 2.89
N GLU A 27 -1.81 7.23 3.14
CA GLU A 27 -2.47 8.26 2.34
C GLU A 27 -1.99 8.28 0.89
N ASP A 28 -0.68 8.16 0.64
CA ASP A 28 -0.10 8.08 -0.70
C ASP A 28 -0.69 6.89 -1.48
N ILE A 29 -0.80 5.73 -0.83
CA ILE A 29 -1.39 4.51 -1.42
C ILE A 29 -2.87 4.76 -1.76
N LYS A 30 -3.66 5.27 -0.81
CA LYS A 30 -5.09 5.56 -1.03
C LYS A 30 -5.32 6.59 -2.11
N ALA A 31 -4.53 7.66 -2.13
CA ALA A 31 -4.61 8.73 -3.11
C ALA A 31 -4.29 8.19 -4.51
N ALA A 32 -3.25 7.37 -4.63
CA ALA A 32 -2.88 6.79 -5.91
C ALA A 32 -3.92 5.77 -6.40
N ILE A 33 -4.51 4.96 -5.51
CA ILE A 33 -5.62 4.06 -5.86
C ILE A 33 -6.87 4.83 -6.35
N ARG A 34 -7.17 5.98 -5.73
CA ARG A 34 -8.31 6.83 -6.13
C ARG A 34 -8.06 7.60 -7.41
N SER A 35 -6.85 8.12 -7.59
CA SER A 35 -6.48 8.95 -8.74
C SER A 35 -6.27 8.10 -9.98
N ASP A 36 -5.74 6.89 -9.81
CA ASP A 36 -5.46 5.97 -10.89
C ASP A 36 -6.58 4.93 -10.90
N GLN A 37 -7.70 5.19 -11.59
CA GLN A 37 -8.78 4.21 -11.81
C GLN A 37 -8.31 2.93 -12.55
N LYS A 38 -6.99 2.78 -12.75
CA LYS A 38 -6.29 1.67 -13.38
C LYS A 38 -5.36 0.91 -12.43
N VAL A 39 -5.63 0.92 -11.13
CA VAL A 39 -4.92 0.00 -10.23
C VAL A 39 -5.08 -1.42 -10.78
N THR A 40 -3.96 -2.01 -11.19
CA THR A 40 -3.93 -3.37 -11.74
C THR A 40 -4.38 -4.37 -10.67
N GLU A 41 -4.93 -5.51 -11.09
CA GLU A 41 -5.37 -6.56 -10.15
C GLU A 41 -4.28 -6.95 -9.14
N GLU A 42 -3.01 -6.93 -9.57
CA GLU A 42 -1.85 -7.19 -8.72
C GLU A 42 -1.69 -6.16 -7.60
N ALA A 43 -1.78 -4.86 -7.92
CA ALA A 43 -1.69 -3.80 -6.93
C ALA A 43 -2.89 -3.81 -5.96
N MET A 44 -4.09 -4.14 -6.47
CA MET A 44 -5.27 -4.27 -5.61
C MET A 44 -5.19 -5.49 -4.68
N LYS A 45 -4.58 -6.59 -5.14
CA LYS A 45 -4.29 -7.77 -4.30
C LYS A 45 -3.32 -7.42 -3.18
N LEU A 46 -2.21 -6.76 -3.50
CA LEU A 46 -1.21 -6.30 -2.53
C LEU A 46 -1.81 -5.34 -1.50
N TYR A 47 -2.65 -4.41 -1.94
CA TYR A 47 -3.33 -3.48 -1.05
C TYR A 47 -4.30 -4.20 -0.09
N ARG A 48 -5.03 -5.23 -0.57
CA ARG A 48 -5.88 -6.05 0.31
C ARG A 48 -5.08 -6.80 1.36
N GLU A 49 -3.94 -7.36 0.98
CA GLU A 49 -3.05 -8.07 1.90
C GLU A 49 -2.50 -7.12 2.98
N LEU A 50 -2.06 -5.93 2.57
CA LEU A 50 -1.66 -4.86 3.49
C LEU A 50 -2.79 -4.50 4.47
N GLN A 51 -4.01 -4.29 3.99
CA GLN A 51 -5.17 -3.98 4.84
C GLN A 51 -5.49 -5.12 5.82
N GLN A 52 -5.34 -6.37 5.39
CA GLN A 52 -5.55 -7.52 6.25
C GLN A 52 -4.51 -7.57 7.37
N GLN A 53 -3.22 -7.38 7.06
CA GLN A 53 -2.16 -7.38 8.07
C GLN A 53 -2.26 -6.20 9.04
N ILE A 54 -2.72 -5.03 8.58
CA ILE A 54 -3.05 -3.89 9.46
C ILE A 54 -4.19 -4.28 10.41
N PHE A 55 -5.25 -4.92 9.89
CA PHE A 55 -6.40 -5.34 10.68
C PHE A 55 -6.04 -6.42 11.72
N GLU A 56 -5.16 -7.36 11.35
CA GLU A 56 -4.65 -8.40 12.23
C GLU A 56 -3.62 -7.85 13.24
N GLY A 57 -3.17 -6.60 13.07
CA GLY A 57 -2.20 -5.94 13.94
C GLY A 57 -0.75 -6.34 13.68
N GLU A 58 -0.49 -7.03 12.57
CA GLU A 58 0.86 -7.38 12.12
C GLU A 58 1.61 -6.17 11.56
N ILE A 59 0.87 -5.24 10.94
CA ILE A 59 1.38 -3.95 10.50
C ILE A 59 0.84 -2.85 11.39
N ILE A 60 1.75 -2.07 11.97
CA ILE A 60 1.40 -0.89 12.76
C ILE A 60 1.49 0.34 11.86
N ILE A 61 0.45 1.16 11.88
CA ILE A 61 0.50 2.49 11.30
C ILE A 61 1.14 3.42 12.33
N ASP A 62 2.29 3.98 11.99
CA ASP A 62 3.06 4.91 12.83
C ASP A 62 3.10 6.31 12.18
N ASP A 63 3.30 7.35 12.97
CA ASP A 63 3.27 8.75 12.51
C ASP A 63 4.67 9.27 12.17
#